data_AF-X0WD45-F1
#
_entry.id   AF-X0WD45-F1
#
_cell.length_a   1.000
_cell.length_b   1.000
_cell.length_c   1.000
_cell.angle_alpha   90.00
_cell.angle_beta   90.00
_cell.angle_gamma   90.00
#
_symmetry.space_group_name_H-M   'P 1'
#
loop_
_entity.id
_entity.type
_entity.pdbx_description
1 polymer ?
#
loop_
_entity_poly.entity_id
_entity_poly.type
_entity_poly.pdbx_seq_one_letter_code
_entity_poly.pdbx_strand_id
1 'polypeptide(L)'
;DRDLYEIKDFYVKYQAEQLRGLVKFLEKTTGCQLDPDRLMSIIHRAEEARHWWWEAQQLCRAIPAPMSARDHFNIFVPHHFMIGEEATLDFYKELYQELKDRVDSGIGVVDNERYRLLFAGGLPPWHSMGIFSYFGSLGAVFPAQLAYPPPDPFTIPDNINDPIELIALRSFERFTYRWEQAHRGCGDFWVQHILDLVPEFNIDGLVMHGVMSCRATSMGQIYYQNAVQKYAKLRTLFIGSDIVDIRTYSEAQTKIQIDNFLE
;
A
#
# COMPACT_ATOMS: atom_id res chain seq x y z
N ASP A 1 -2.14 26.52 2.43
CA ASP A 1 -3.44 27.02 2.91
C ASP A 1 -4.50 27.17 1.81
N ARG A 2 -4.40 26.46 0.67
CA ARG A 2 -5.54 26.37 -0.26
C ARG A 2 -6.41 25.20 0.14
N ASP A 3 -7.72 25.37 0.09
CA ASP A 3 -8.67 24.29 0.33
C ASP A 3 -8.51 23.23 -0.79
N LEU A 4 -8.49 21.95 -0.42
CA LEU A 4 -8.43 20.84 -1.37
C LEU A 4 -9.59 20.91 -2.35
N TYR A 5 -10.78 21.31 -1.89
CA TYR A 5 -11.97 21.40 -2.71
C TYR A 5 -11.87 22.50 -3.77
N GLU A 6 -11.16 23.60 -3.49
CA GLU A 6 -10.95 24.69 -4.46
C GLU A 6 -10.05 24.27 -5.63
N ILE A 7 -9.17 23.28 -5.43
CA ILE A 7 -8.20 22.85 -6.44
C ILE A 7 -8.61 21.54 -7.13
N LYS A 8 -9.54 20.77 -6.55
CA LYS A 8 -9.97 19.45 -7.05
C LYS A 8 -10.37 19.50 -8.52
N ASP A 9 -11.34 20.36 -8.86
CA ASP A 9 -11.88 20.45 -10.23
C ASP A 9 -10.80 20.81 -11.26
N PHE A 10 -9.89 21.72 -10.89
CA PHE A 10 -8.78 22.11 -11.74
C PHE A 10 -7.85 20.91 -12.02
N TYR A 11 -7.43 20.18 -11.00
CA TYR A 11 -6.51 19.05 -11.15
C TYR A 11 -7.16 17.86 -11.84
N VAL A 12 -8.42 17.56 -11.55
CA VAL A 12 -9.17 16.48 -12.22
C VAL A 12 -9.31 16.82 -13.71
N LYS A 13 -9.72 18.04 -14.06
CA LYS A 13 -9.81 18.48 -15.45
C LYS A 13 -8.46 18.41 -16.16
N TYR A 14 -7.40 18.91 -15.53
CA TYR A 14 -6.04 18.85 -16.09
C TYR A 14 -5.58 17.41 -16.36
N GLN A 15 -5.78 16.51 -15.40
CA GLN A 15 -5.44 15.08 -15.58
C GLN A 15 -6.27 14.44 -16.69
N ALA A 16 -7.57 14.73 -16.77
CA ALA A 16 -8.44 14.24 -17.83
C ALA A 16 -7.95 14.73 -19.21
N GLU A 17 -7.55 15.98 -19.35
CA GLU A 17 -6.98 16.53 -20.58
C GLU A 17 -5.68 15.81 -20.99
N GLN A 18 -4.78 15.51 -20.04
CA GLN A 18 -3.58 14.71 -20.29
C GLN A 18 -3.91 13.29 -20.76
N LEU A 19 -4.87 12.62 -20.09
CA LEU A 19 -5.33 11.28 -20.47
C LEU A 19 -5.97 11.26 -21.85
N ARG A 20 -6.77 12.28 -22.22
CA ARG A 20 -7.29 12.41 -23.58
C ARG A 20 -6.19 12.61 -24.62
N GLY A 21 -5.12 13.33 -24.26
CA GLY A 21 -3.91 13.42 -25.08
C GLY A 21 -3.28 12.05 -25.33
N LEU A 22 -3.16 11.24 -24.28
CA LEU A 22 -2.67 9.86 -24.38
C LEU A 22 -3.58 8.99 -25.26
N VAL A 23 -4.91 9.07 -25.08
CA VAL A 23 -5.88 8.35 -25.94
C VAL A 23 -5.64 8.71 -27.41
N LYS A 24 -5.61 9.99 -27.77
CA LYS A 24 -5.36 10.43 -29.16
C LYS A 24 -4.04 9.90 -29.71
N PHE A 25 -2.99 9.89 -28.90
CA PHE A 25 -1.69 9.33 -29.28
C PHE A 25 -1.78 7.82 -29.55
N LEU A 26 -2.45 7.06 -28.67
CA LEU A 26 -2.62 5.62 -28.81
C LEU A 26 -3.50 5.27 -30.01
N GLU A 27 -4.60 5.98 -30.23
CA GLU A 27 -5.47 5.76 -31.38
C GLU A 27 -4.74 6.01 -32.70
N LYS A 28 -3.94 7.08 -32.78
CA LYS A 28 -3.09 7.36 -33.94
C LYS A 28 -2.01 6.29 -34.14
N THR A 29 -1.41 5.81 -33.06
CA THR A 29 -0.27 4.88 -33.12
C THR A 29 -0.70 3.44 -33.44
N THR A 30 -1.84 3.02 -32.88
CA THR A 30 -2.33 1.63 -32.99
C THR A 30 -3.37 1.45 -34.09
N GLY A 31 -4.02 2.54 -34.54
CA GLY A 31 -5.15 2.49 -35.46
C GLY A 31 -6.47 2.05 -34.82
N CYS A 32 -6.47 1.73 -33.52
CA CYS A 32 -7.65 1.30 -32.78
C CYS A 32 -8.29 2.49 -32.06
N GLN A 33 -9.59 2.71 -32.25
CA GLN A 33 -10.34 3.72 -31.48
C GLN A 33 -10.61 3.22 -30.06
N LEU A 34 -10.64 4.14 -29.09
CA LEU A 34 -11.09 3.82 -27.74
C LEU A 34 -12.59 3.51 -27.76
N ASP A 35 -12.97 2.39 -27.15
CA ASP A 35 -14.35 2.06 -26.82
C ASP A 35 -14.64 2.54 -25.38
N PRO A 36 -15.44 3.60 -25.19
CA PRO A 36 -15.70 4.15 -23.86
C PRO A 36 -16.50 3.19 -22.97
N ASP A 37 -17.44 2.45 -23.52
CA ASP A 37 -18.29 1.51 -22.77
C ASP A 37 -17.44 0.33 -22.27
N ARG A 38 -16.56 -0.18 -23.14
CA ARG A 38 -15.59 -1.20 -22.75
C ARG A 38 -14.64 -0.69 -21.68
N LEU A 39 -14.12 0.53 -21.81
CA LEU A 39 -13.25 1.12 -20.78
C LEU A 39 -13.98 1.28 -19.44
N MET A 40 -15.24 1.74 -19.46
CA MET A 40 -16.05 1.86 -18.25
C MET A 40 -16.24 0.48 -17.58
N SER A 41 -16.55 -0.57 -18.35
CA SER A 41 -16.66 -1.93 -17.81
C SER A 41 -15.36 -2.42 -17.13
N ILE A 42 -14.19 -2.05 -17.69
CA ILE A 42 -12.88 -2.36 -17.11
C ILE A 42 -12.67 -1.60 -15.81
N ILE A 43 -13.07 -0.32 -15.73
CA ILE A 43 -12.96 0.48 -14.51
C ILE A 43 -13.82 -0.12 -13.39
N HIS A 44 -15.07 -0.51 -13.67
CA HIS A 44 -15.92 -1.16 -12.67
C HIS A 44 -15.28 -2.42 -12.10
N ARG A 45 -14.77 -3.30 -12.97
CA ARG A 45 -14.05 -4.51 -12.53
C ARG A 45 -12.80 -4.19 -11.73
N ALA A 46 -12.04 -3.17 -12.14
CA ALA A 46 -10.84 -2.73 -11.43
C ALA A 46 -11.15 -2.21 -10.01
N GLU A 47 -12.25 -1.44 -9.83
CA GLU A 47 -12.67 -0.99 -8.50
C GLU A 47 -13.20 -2.14 -7.64
N GLU A 48 -13.92 -3.11 -8.23
CA GLU A 48 -14.35 -4.31 -7.50
C GLU A 48 -13.14 -5.14 -7.02
N ALA A 49 -12.12 -5.32 -7.88
CA ALA A 49 -10.90 -6.02 -7.51
C ALA A 49 -10.15 -5.30 -6.37
N ARG A 50 -10.07 -3.96 -6.41
CA ARG A 50 -9.49 -3.15 -5.32
C ARG A 50 -10.28 -3.28 -4.03
N HIS A 51 -11.62 -3.31 -4.11
CA HIS A 51 -12.47 -3.50 -2.94
C HIS A 51 -12.16 -4.84 -2.26
N TRP A 52 -12.12 -5.94 -3.01
CA TRP A 52 -11.78 -7.25 -2.43
C TRP A 52 -10.36 -7.31 -1.87
N TRP A 53 -9.39 -6.67 -2.53
CA TRP A 53 -8.03 -6.57 -1.97
C TRP A 53 -8.01 -5.77 -0.67
N TRP A 54 -8.77 -4.67 -0.60
CA TRP A 54 -8.91 -3.88 0.62
C TRP A 54 -9.55 -4.71 1.75
N GLU A 55 -10.67 -5.38 1.49
CA GLU A 55 -11.33 -6.27 2.46
C GLU A 55 -10.38 -7.37 2.98
N ALA A 56 -9.60 -7.98 2.08
CA ALA A 56 -8.59 -8.99 2.43
C ALA A 56 -7.52 -8.42 3.37
N GLN A 57 -7.06 -7.19 3.11
CA GLN A 57 -6.11 -6.50 3.99
C GLN A 57 -6.70 -6.21 5.38
N GLN A 58 -8.00 -5.90 5.47
CA GLN A 58 -8.65 -5.63 6.76
C GLN A 58 -8.66 -6.87 7.68
N LEU A 59 -8.65 -8.07 7.12
CA LEU A 59 -8.53 -9.32 7.89
C LEU A 59 -7.18 -9.44 8.61
N CYS A 60 -6.15 -8.71 8.17
CA CYS A 60 -4.84 -8.69 8.83
C CYS A 60 -4.82 -8.00 10.20
N ARG A 61 -5.93 -7.37 10.59
CA ARG A 61 -6.14 -6.88 11.96
C ARG A 61 -6.32 -8.00 12.99
N ALA A 62 -6.72 -9.20 12.54
CA ALA A 62 -6.88 -10.36 13.40
C ALA A 62 -5.58 -10.76 14.11
N ILE A 63 -5.73 -11.38 15.28
CA ILE A 63 -4.64 -11.96 16.06
C ILE A 63 -4.97 -13.45 16.26
N PRO A 64 -4.18 -14.38 15.69
CA PRO A 64 -2.98 -14.12 14.90
C PRO A 64 -3.28 -13.61 13.48
N ALA A 65 -2.33 -12.90 12.87
CA ALA A 65 -2.45 -12.35 11.52
C ALA A 65 -2.44 -13.48 10.46
N PRO A 66 -3.36 -13.47 9.49
CA PRO A 66 -3.54 -14.57 8.54
C PRO A 66 -2.57 -14.51 7.35
N MET A 67 -1.90 -13.37 7.10
CA MET A 67 -1.05 -13.15 5.93
C MET A 67 0.33 -12.60 6.34
N SER A 68 1.39 -13.01 5.61
CA SER A 68 2.75 -12.52 5.86
C SER A 68 3.09 -11.29 5.01
N ALA A 69 4.08 -10.49 5.43
CA ALA A 69 4.61 -9.41 4.60
C ALA A 69 5.12 -9.89 3.24
N ARG A 70 5.67 -11.11 3.15
CA ARG A 70 6.15 -11.66 1.88
C ARG A 70 4.99 -11.85 0.91
N ASP A 71 3.86 -12.34 1.39
CA ASP A 71 2.67 -12.53 0.57
C ASP A 71 2.12 -11.17 0.13
N HIS A 72 2.00 -10.20 1.05
CA HIS A 72 1.64 -8.81 0.71
C HIS A 72 2.48 -8.26 -0.45
N PHE A 73 3.80 -8.43 -0.36
CA PHE A 73 4.72 -8.00 -1.39
C PHE A 73 4.68 -8.86 -2.67
N ASN A 74 3.93 -9.94 -2.76
CA ASN A 74 3.69 -10.64 -4.03
C ASN A 74 2.31 -10.36 -4.61
N ILE A 75 1.29 -10.23 -3.77
CA ILE A 75 -0.10 -10.06 -4.20
C ILE A 75 -0.43 -8.69 -4.80
N PHE A 76 0.48 -7.71 -4.72
CA PHE A 76 0.28 -6.41 -5.38
C PHE A 76 0.43 -6.49 -6.92
N VAL A 77 1.07 -7.56 -7.44
CA VAL A 77 1.42 -7.71 -8.86
C VAL A 77 0.18 -7.77 -9.77
N PRO A 78 -0.85 -8.61 -9.50
CA PRO A 78 -2.09 -8.59 -10.30
C PRO A 78 -2.70 -7.19 -10.40
N HIS A 79 -2.79 -6.44 -9.30
CA HIS A 79 -3.27 -5.06 -9.33
C HIS A 79 -2.39 -4.11 -10.15
N HIS A 80 -1.07 -4.27 -10.18
CA HIS A 80 -0.22 -3.30 -10.88
C HIS A 80 -0.11 -3.56 -12.38
N PHE A 81 -0.23 -4.82 -12.80
CA PHE A 81 -0.01 -5.21 -14.19
C PHE A 81 -1.28 -5.65 -14.92
N MET A 82 -2.31 -6.07 -14.19
CA MET A 82 -3.48 -6.78 -14.76
C MET A 82 -4.81 -6.37 -14.11
N ILE A 83 -4.92 -5.19 -13.50
CA ILE A 83 -6.11 -4.80 -12.71
C ILE A 83 -7.44 -4.84 -13.48
N GLY A 84 -7.37 -4.66 -14.80
CA GLY A 84 -8.53 -4.73 -15.67
C GLY A 84 -8.94 -6.14 -16.07
N GLU A 85 -8.25 -7.19 -15.62
CA GLU A 85 -8.51 -8.58 -16.02
C GLU A 85 -9.47 -9.28 -15.04
N GLU A 86 -10.29 -10.20 -15.55
CA GLU A 86 -11.19 -11.05 -14.75
C GLU A 86 -10.41 -11.92 -13.76
N ALA A 87 -9.29 -12.48 -14.20
CA ALA A 87 -8.40 -13.26 -13.34
C ALA A 87 -7.88 -12.48 -12.12
N THR A 88 -7.72 -11.15 -12.23
CA THR A 88 -7.30 -10.31 -11.08
C THR A 88 -8.44 -10.13 -10.09
N LEU A 89 -9.68 -9.99 -10.56
CA LEU A 89 -10.86 -9.93 -9.69
C LEU A 89 -11.04 -11.25 -8.94
N ASP A 90 -10.98 -12.37 -9.66
CA ASP A 90 -11.12 -13.70 -9.07
C ASP A 90 -10.03 -13.97 -8.04
N PHE A 91 -8.78 -13.62 -8.36
CA PHE A 91 -7.65 -13.72 -7.45
C PHE A 91 -7.90 -13.02 -6.10
N TYR A 92 -8.40 -11.77 -6.11
CA TYR A 92 -8.64 -11.05 -4.86
C TYR A 92 -9.87 -11.54 -4.09
N LYS A 93 -10.88 -12.08 -4.77
CA LYS A 93 -12.02 -12.77 -4.12
C LYS A 93 -11.56 -14.05 -3.43
N GLU A 94 -10.75 -14.86 -4.10
CA GLU A 94 -10.18 -16.09 -3.54
C GLU A 94 -9.22 -15.78 -2.38
N LEU A 95 -8.37 -14.75 -2.51
CA LEU A 95 -7.50 -14.30 -1.43
C LEU A 95 -8.32 -13.89 -0.20
N TYR A 96 -9.38 -13.09 -0.38
CA TYR A 96 -10.26 -12.72 0.73
C TYR A 96 -10.83 -13.95 1.42
N GLN A 97 -11.35 -14.91 0.65
CA GLN A 97 -11.94 -16.13 1.21
C GLN A 97 -10.90 -16.97 1.97
N GLU A 98 -9.71 -17.17 1.41
CA GLU A 98 -8.62 -17.90 2.09
C GLU A 98 -8.23 -17.22 3.41
N LEU A 99 -7.99 -15.91 3.39
CA LEU A 99 -7.63 -15.18 4.61
C LEU A 99 -8.75 -15.22 5.63
N LYS A 100 -10.01 -15.15 5.19
CA LYS A 100 -11.17 -15.23 6.07
C LYS A 100 -11.25 -16.60 6.74
N ASP A 101 -11.08 -17.68 5.98
CA ASP A 101 -11.10 -19.05 6.51
C ASP A 101 -9.98 -19.28 7.53
N ARG A 102 -8.80 -18.69 7.28
CA ARG A 102 -7.67 -18.69 8.23
C ARG A 102 -8.01 -17.94 9.51
N VAL A 103 -8.59 -16.75 9.41
CA VAL A 103 -9.04 -15.97 10.59
C VAL A 103 -10.09 -16.74 11.39
N ASP A 104 -11.12 -17.27 10.73
CA ASP A 104 -12.20 -18.04 11.37
C ASP A 104 -11.66 -19.30 12.07
N SER A 105 -10.59 -19.89 11.53
CA SER A 105 -9.92 -21.07 12.08
C SER A 105 -8.81 -20.74 13.09
N GLY A 106 -8.53 -19.46 13.35
CA GLY A 106 -7.44 -19.02 14.24
C GLY A 106 -6.03 -19.36 13.72
N ILE A 107 -5.87 -19.50 12.40
CA ILE A 107 -4.61 -19.87 11.74
C ILE A 107 -3.81 -18.61 11.40
N GLY A 108 -2.73 -18.39 12.14
CA GLY A 108 -1.74 -17.34 11.90
C GLY A 108 -0.65 -17.72 10.90
N VAL A 109 0.16 -16.75 10.48
CA VAL A 109 1.44 -17.02 9.77
C VAL A 109 2.63 -17.21 10.72
N VAL A 110 2.46 -16.90 12.01
CA VAL A 110 3.48 -17.04 13.06
C VAL A 110 2.84 -17.76 14.25
N ASP A 111 3.47 -18.84 14.73
CA ASP A 111 2.93 -19.71 15.80
C ASP A 111 2.80 -19.00 17.16
N ASN A 112 3.65 -18.01 17.43
CA ASN A 112 3.66 -17.21 18.65
C ASN A 112 3.82 -15.74 18.29
N GLU A 113 2.74 -15.13 17.78
CA GLU A 113 2.72 -13.72 17.43
C GLU A 113 2.85 -12.86 18.70
N ARG A 114 4.04 -12.28 18.89
CA ARG A 114 4.43 -11.45 20.04
C ARG A 114 4.59 -9.98 19.70
N TYR A 115 4.96 -9.68 18.46
CA TYR A 115 5.24 -8.32 17.99
C TYR A 115 4.56 -8.07 16.66
N ARG A 116 3.81 -6.98 16.55
CA ARG A 116 3.16 -6.55 15.31
C ARG A 116 3.85 -5.30 14.82
N LEU A 117 4.50 -5.38 13.66
CA LEU A 117 5.36 -4.34 13.12
C LEU A 117 4.75 -3.73 11.87
N LEU A 118 4.82 -2.40 11.73
CA LEU A 118 4.45 -1.72 10.49
C LEU A 118 5.68 -1.59 9.59
N PHE A 119 5.58 -2.06 8.34
CA PHE A 119 6.57 -1.68 7.32
C PHE A 119 6.28 -0.24 6.87
N ALA A 120 6.88 0.71 7.58
CA ALA A 120 6.50 2.12 7.60
C ALA A 120 7.26 2.99 6.59
N GLY A 121 8.08 2.40 5.73
CA GLY A 121 8.80 3.16 4.71
C GLY A 121 9.74 2.33 3.86
N GLY A 122 9.99 2.82 2.64
CA GLY A 122 10.84 2.17 1.66
C GLY A 122 10.09 1.16 0.79
N LEU A 123 10.83 0.29 0.14
CA LEU A 123 10.36 -0.85 -0.65
C LEU A 123 10.98 -2.12 -0.08
N PRO A 124 10.43 -3.33 -0.24
CA PRO A 124 11.07 -4.53 0.31
C PRO A 124 12.40 -4.88 -0.41
N PRO A 125 13.39 -5.48 0.29
CA PRO A 125 14.60 -5.99 -0.34
C PRO A 125 14.31 -7.30 -1.09
N TRP A 126 13.89 -7.24 -2.34
CA TRP A 126 13.45 -8.40 -3.14
C TRP A 126 14.49 -9.52 -3.22
N HIS A 127 15.79 -9.16 -3.22
CA HIS A 127 16.87 -10.14 -3.23
C HIS A 127 16.98 -10.95 -1.92
N SER A 128 16.37 -10.47 -0.81
CA SER A 128 16.49 -11.03 0.54
C SER A 128 15.15 -11.12 1.28
N MET A 129 14.06 -11.47 0.59
CA MET A 129 12.73 -11.60 1.20
C MET A 129 12.66 -12.60 2.36
N GLY A 130 13.61 -13.53 2.47
CA GLY A 130 13.74 -14.45 3.61
C GLY A 130 13.90 -13.74 4.97
N ILE A 131 14.30 -12.47 4.99
CA ILE A 131 14.42 -11.69 6.23
C ILE A 131 13.09 -11.58 7.00
N PHE A 132 11.95 -11.56 6.30
CA PHE A 132 10.64 -11.53 6.96
C PHE A 132 10.32 -12.85 7.70
N SER A 133 10.86 -13.98 7.24
CA SER A 133 10.77 -15.24 7.98
C SER A 133 11.61 -15.22 9.25
N TYR A 134 12.73 -14.50 9.24
CA TYR A 134 13.55 -14.32 10.44
C TYR A 134 12.79 -13.53 11.51
N PHE A 135 12.14 -12.42 11.15
CA PHE A 135 11.20 -11.73 12.05
C PHE A 135 10.13 -12.69 12.59
N GLY A 136 9.50 -13.48 11.71
CA GLY A 136 8.51 -14.48 12.10
C GLY A 136 9.03 -15.50 13.12
N SER A 137 10.27 -15.97 12.96
CA SER A 137 10.90 -16.90 13.90
C SER A 137 11.12 -16.32 15.31
N LEU A 138 11.13 -15.00 15.43
CA LEU A 138 11.23 -14.26 16.69
C LEU A 138 9.85 -13.83 17.23
N GLY A 139 8.76 -14.26 16.58
CA GLY A 139 7.39 -13.91 16.95
C GLY A 139 6.90 -12.58 16.38
N ALA A 140 7.62 -11.98 15.41
CA ALA A 140 7.22 -10.72 14.80
C ALA A 140 6.48 -10.92 13.46
N VAL A 141 5.37 -10.20 13.28
CA VAL A 141 4.59 -10.19 12.04
C VAL A 141 4.39 -8.77 11.51
N PHE A 142 4.10 -8.64 10.22
CA PHE A 142 3.82 -7.36 9.57
C PHE A 142 2.39 -7.36 9.04
N PRO A 143 1.40 -6.91 9.82
CA PRO A 143 -0.01 -6.95 9.40
C PRO A 143 -0.39 -5.80 8.45
N ALA A 144 0.46 -4.78 8.32
CA ALA A 144 0.25 -3.64 7.41
C ALA A 144 1.58 -3.09 6.87
N GLN A 145 1.51 -2.41 5.73
CA GLN A 145 2.66 -1.86 5.00
C GLN A 145 2.26 -0.56 4.28
N LEU A 146 3.14 0.44 4.28
CA LEU A 146 2.96 1.65 3.45
C LEU A 146 3.42 1.46 2.01
N ALA A 147 4.20 0.40 1.74
CA ALA A 147 4.64 0.04 0.41
C ALA A 147 3.62 -0.88 -0.24
N TYR A 148 3.09 -0.45 -1.39
CA TYR A 148 2.05 -1.16 -2.15
C TYR A 148 0.79 -1.56 -1.35
N PRO A 149 0.21 -0.70 -0.49
CA PRO A 149 -1.05 -1.01 0.17
C PRO A 149 -2.18 -1.08 -0.88
N PRO A 150 -3.26 -1.84 -0.61
CA PRO A 150 -4.49 -1.67 -1.37
C PRO A 150 -4.95 -0.21 -1.26
N PRO A 151 -5.45 0.40 -2.34
CA PRO A 151 -6.04 1.72 -2.25
C PRO A 151 -7.35 1.66 -1.46
N ASP A 152 -7.71 2.75 -0.80
CA ASP A 152 -8.97 2.85 -0.07
C ASP A 152 -10.18 2.63 -0.99
N PRO A 153 -11.31 2.11 -0.45
CA PRO A 153 -12.52 1.91 -1.23
C PRO A 153 -12.96 3.19 -1.92
N PHE A 154 -13.44 3.05 -3.15
CA PHE A 154 -13.91 4.17 -3.95
C PHE A 154 -15.27 3.83 -4.54
N THR A 155 -16.21 4.73 -4.33
CA THR A 155 -17.54 4.64 -4.92
C THR A 155 -17.57 5.48 -6.19
N ILE A 156 -17.86 4.85 -7.31
CA ILE A 156 -18.02 5.55 -8.60
C ILE A 156 -19.24 6.48 -8.50
N PRO A 157 -19.08 7.79 -8.74
CA PRO A 157 -20.20 8.73 -8.69
C PRO A 157 -21.18 8.50 -9.85
N ASP A 158 -22.49 8.40 -9.53
CA ASP A 158 -23.56 8.17 -10.53
C ASP A 158 -23.64 9.25 -11.62
N ASN A 159 -23.11 10.46 -11.35
CA ASN A 159 -23.15 11.59 -12.26
C ASN A 159 -21.95 11.65 -13.23
N ILE A 160 -20.96 10.76 -13.12
CA ILE A 160 -19.78 10.75 -13.99
C ILE A 160 -19.89 9.59 -14.98
N ASN A 161 -20.21 9.93 -16.22
CA ASN A 161 -20.37 8.96 -17.31
C ASN A 161 -19.15 8.87 -18.24
N ASP A 162 -18.20 9.80 -18.13
CA ASP A 162 -16.97 9.75 -18.93
C ASP A 162 -15.90 8.93 -18.20
N PRO A 163 -15.44 7.79 -18.76
CA PRO A 163 -14.46 6.95 -18.11
C PRO A 163 -13.09 7.65 -17.92
N ILE A 164 -12.75 8.63 -18.75
CA ILE A 164 -11.48 9.37 -18.62
C ILE A 164 -11.53 10.33 -17.42
N GLU A 165 -12.62 11.06 -17.25
CA GLU A 165 -12.86 11.89 -16.07
C GLU A 165 -12.89 11.06 -14.79
N LEU A 166 -13.48 9.85 -14.83
CA LEU A 166 -13.50 8.95 -13.68
C LEU A 166 -12.10 8.48 -13.27
N ILE A 167 -11.23 8.12 -14.22
CA ILE A 167 -9.83 7.77 -13.94
C ILE A 167 -9.07 8.94 -13.32
N ALA A 168 -9.29 10.15 -13.84
CA ALA A 168 -8.68 11.37 -13.32
C ALA A 168 -9.14 11.67 -11.88
N LEU A 169 -10.45 11.57 -11.61
CA LEU A 169 -11.02 11.73 -10.27
C LEU A 169 -10.42 10.71 -9.30
N ARG A 170 -10.45 9.42 -9.66
CA ARG A 170 -9.93 8.34 -8.82
C ARG A 170 -8.46 8.55 -8.49
N SER A 171 -7.67 8.99 -9.47
CA SER A 171 -6.25 9.28 -9.30
C SER A 171 -6.02 10.44 -8.34
N PHE A 172 -6.79 11.53 -8.47
CA PHE A 172 -6.72 12.66 -7.54
C PHE A 172 -7.08 12.26 -6.11
N GLU A 173 -8.19 11.54 -5.92
CA GLU A 173 -8.65 11.13 -4.59
C GLU A 173 -7.68 10.16 -3.93
N ARG A 174 -7.06 9.24 -4.67
CA ARG A 174 -6.03 8.34 -4.14
C ARG A 174 -4.88 9.08 -3.45
N PHE A 175 -4.50 10.26 -3.93
CA PHE A 175 -3.41 11.05 -3.34
C PHE A 175 -3.87 12.10 -2.33
N THR A 176 -5.18 12.23 -2.10
CA THR A 176 -5.75 13.31 -1.28
C THR A 176 -6.76 12.84 -0.24
N TYR A 177 -7.13 11.56 -0.22
CA TYR A 177 -8.18 11.02 0.65
C TYR A 177 -7.95 11.26 2.15
N ARG A 178 -6.70 11.29 2.64
CA ARG A 178 -6.37 11.63 4.04
C ARG A 178 -6.04 13.10 4.29
N TRP A 179 -6.17 13.97 3.29
CA TRP A 179 -5.78 15.39 3.45
C TRP A 179 -6.49 16.05 4.63
N GLU A 180 -7.81 15.91 4.73
CA GLU A 180 -8.56 16.49 5.85
C GLU A 180 -8.17 15.90 7.19
N GLN A 181 -8.00 14.57 7.25
CA GLN A 181 -7.61 13.87 8.47
C GLN A 181 -6.23 14.31 8.93
N ALA A 182 -5.27 14.39 8.02
CA ALA A 182 -3.93 14.88 8.32
C ALA A 182 -3.95 16.33 8.79
N HIS A 183 -4.76 17.19 8.15
CA HIS A 183 -4.88 18.59 8.55
C HIS A 183 -5.47 18.78 9.96
N ARG A 184 -6.47 17.96 10.33
CA ARG A 184 -7.05 17.96 11.69
C ARG A 184 -6.18 17.24 12.72
N GLY A 185 -5.36 16.31 12.26
CA GLY A 185 -4.46 15.49 13.07
C GLY A 185 -3.06 16.09 13.17
N CYS A 186 -2.04 15.34 12.75
CA CYS A 186 -0.64 15.71 12.97
C CYS A 186 -0.07 16.75 11.98
N GLY A 187 -0.86 17.18 10.99
CA GLY A 187 -0.49 18.16 9.97
C GLY A 187 0.34 17.63 8.80
N ASP A 188 0.68 16.33 8.78
CA ASP A 188 1.47 15.68 7.72
C ASP A 188 0.77 14.42 7.24
N PHE A 189 0.59 14.30 5.92
CA PHE A 189 -0.17 13.21 5.30
C PHE A 189 0.42 11.82 5.59
N TRP A 190 1.74 11.67 5.49
CA TRP A 190 2.40 10.37 5.65
C TRP A 190 2.52 9.97 7.12
N VAL A 191 2.81 10.94 7.98
CA VAL A 191 2.81 10.73 9.44
C VAL A 191 1.41 10.34 9.91
N GLN A 192 0.36 11.02 9.44
CA GLN A 192 -1.01 10.69 9.82
C GLN A 192 -1.37 9.27 9.41
N HIS A 193 -1.00 8.85 8.20
CA HIS A 193 -1.24 7.48 7.74
C HIS A 193 -0.59 6.44 8.67
N ILE A 194 0.67 6.66 9.09
CA ILE A 194 1.30 5.79 10.10
C ILE A 194 0.48 5.79 11.40
N LEU A 195 0.12 6.97 11.92
CA LEU A 195 -0.60 7.10 13.18
C LEU A 195 -1.99 6.45 13.16
N ASP A 196 -2.65 6.40 12.01
CA ASP A 196 -3.95 5.72 11.86
C ASP A 196 -3.79 4.19 11.86
N LEU A 197 -2.76 3.68 11.18
CA LEU A 197 -2.49 2.23 11.11
C LEU A 197 -2.05 1.65 12.45
N VAL A 198 -1.42 2.45 13.32
CA VAL A 198 -0.92 1.99 14.62
C VAL A 198 -2.01 1.38 15.50
N PRO A 199 -3.09 2.10 15.86
CA PRO A 199 -4.19 1.51 16.62
C PRO A 199 -5.02 0.53 15.78
N GLU A 200 -5.16 0.76 14.48
CA GLU A 200 -5.99 -0.08 13.61
C GLU A 200 -5.48 -1.52 13.50
N PHE A 201 -4.16 -1.70 13.45
CA PHE A 201 -3.51 -3.00 13.30
C PHE A 201 -2.73 -3.44 14.55
N ASN A 202 -2.93 -2.79 15.70
CA ASN A 202 -2.23 -3.07 16.97
C ASN A 202 -0.70 -3.10 16.81
N ILE A 203 -0.11 -2.04 16.25
CA ILE A 203 1.33 -1.98 15.93
C ILE A 203 2.18 -1.62 17.16
N ASP A 204 3.21 -2.42 17.41
CA ASP A 204 4.19 -2.27 18.50
C ASP A 204 5.48 -1.54 18.09
N GLY A 205 5.78 -1.53 16.79
CA GLY A 205 7.03 -0.98 16.28
C GLY A 205 7.00 -0.69 14.78
N LEU A 206 7.94 0.13 14.34
CA LEU A 206 8.08 0.51 12.93
C LEU A 206 9.37 -0.09 12.36
N VAL A 207 9.30 -0.54 11.11
CA VAL A 207 10.48 -0.90 10.32
C VAL A 207 10.49 -0.06 9.05
N MET A 208 11.60 0.62 8.79
CA MET A 208 11.79 1.44 7.60
C MET A 208 12.99 0.91 6.80
N HIS A 209 12.79 0.63 5.52
CA HIS A 209 13.89 0.29 4.62
C HIS A 209 14.40 1.57 3.94
N GLY A 210 15.61 1.98 4.30
CA GLY A 210 16.35 3.05 3.62
C GLY A 210 16.90 2.53 2.29
N VAL A 211 16.06 2.52 1.27
CA VAL A 211 16.44 2.09 -0.09
C VAL A 211 17.41 3.08 -0.71
N MET A 212 18.62 2.65 -1.04
CA MET A 212 19.63 3.54 -1.63
C MET A 212 19.29 4.04 -3.04
N SER A 213 18.70 3.19 -3.89
CA SER A 213 18.30 3.57 -5.25
C SER A 213 17.02 4.42 -5.31
N CYS A 214 16.06 4.18 -4.42
CA CYS A 214 14.74 4.82 -4.47
C CYS A 214 14.65 6.01 -3.51
N ARG A 215 15.26 7.14 -3.89
CA ARG A 215 15.22 8.37 -3.07
C ARG A 215 13.79 8.86 -2.78
N ALA A 216 12.83 8.62 -3.67
CA ALA A 216 11.44 9.00 -3.48
C ALA A 216 10.80 8.34 -2.24
N THR A 217 11.24 7.15 -1.85
CA THR A 217 10.70 6.43 -0.68
C THR A 217 11.60 6.52 0.56
N SER A 218 12.88 6.85 0.37
CA SER A 218 13.85 6.99 1.46
C SER A 218 13.98 8.40 2.01
N MET A 219 13.75 9.43 1.18
CA MET A 219 13.72 10.82 1.64
C MET A 219 12.54 11.04 2.58
N GLY A 220 12.79 11.67 3.73
CA GLY A 220 11.77 11.98 4.72
C GLY A 220 11.58 10.93 5.81
N GLN A 221 12.12 9.71 5.68
CA GLN A 221 11.92 8.65 6.69
C GLN A 221 12.35 9.05 8.11
N ILE A 222 13.51 9.72 8.26
CA ILE A 222 13.97 10.25 9.56
C ILE A 222 13.00 11.31 10.11
N TYR A 223 12.47 12.17 9.23
CA TYR A 223 11.45 13.15 9.63
C TYR A 223 10.17 12.44 10.07
N TYR A 224 9.69 11.45 9.32
CA TYR A 224 8.49 10.68 9.66
C TYR A 224 8.65 9.98 11.00
N GLN A 225 9.79 9.30 11.23
CA GLN A 225 10.10 8.67 12.52
C GLN A 225 10.06 9.68 13.66
N ASN A 226 10.75 10.83 13.54
CA ASN A 226 10.75 11.87 14.56
C ASN A 226 9.37 12.49 14.79
N ALA A 227 8.56 12.63 13.75
CA ALA A 227 7.21 13.15 13.84
C ALA A 227 6.28 12.15 14.54
N VAL A 228 6.32 10.86 14.15
CA VAL A 228 5.54 9.80 14.80
C VAL A 228 5.90 9.69 16.29
N GLN A 229 7.18 9.77 16.67
CA GLN A 229 7.62 9.73 18.08
C GLN A 229 6.93 10.76 19.00
N LYS A 230 6.51 11.90 18.45
CA LYS A 230 5.80 12.94 19.22
C LYS A 230 4.39 12.50 19.64
N TYR A 231 3.80 11.57 18.89
CA TYR A 231 2.41 11.12 19.08
C TYR A 231 2.35 9.67 19.56
N ALA A 232 3.17 8.79 18.99
CA ALA A 232 3.26 7.36 19.31
C ALA A 232 4.72 7.02 19.65
N LYS A 233 4.96 6.57 20.90
CA LYS A 233 6.30 6.24 21.42
C LYS A 233 6.82 4.88 20.93
N LEU A 234 6.62 4.57 19.64
CA LEU A 234 6.98 3.30 19.03
C LEU A 234 8.46 3.28 18.67
N ARG A 235 9.18 2.18 18.95
CA ARG A 235 10.56 2.06 18.45
C ARG A 235 10.56 1.94 16.92
N THR A 236 11.63 2.40 16.27
CA THR A 236 11.81 2.28 14.83
C THR A 236 13.15 1.64 14.48
N LEU A 237 13.12 0.59 13.67
CA LEU A 237 14.29 -0.03 13.08
C LEU A 237 14.49 0.50 11.66
N PHE A 238 15.70 1.01 11.39
CA PHE A 238 16.14 1.35 10.04
C PHE A 238 17.03 0.23 9.49
N ILE A 239 16.64 -0.36 8.36
CA ILE A 239 17.46 -1.28 7.58
C ILE A 239 17.92 -0.53 6.34
N GLY A 240 19.21 -0.56 6.02
CA GLY A 240 19.74 0.07 4.81
C GLY A 240 20.20 -0.98 3.81
N SER A 241 19.66 -0.93 2.58
CA SER A 241 20.10 -1.75 1.44
C SER A 241 19.47 -1.21 0.14
N ASP A 242 19.59 -1.98 -0.94
CA ASP A 242 18.88 -1.77 -2.20
C ASP A 242 17.67 -2.72 -2.33
N ILE A 243 16.82 -2.51 -3.33
CA ILE A 243 15.71 -3.43 -3.62
C ILE A 243 16.16 -4.68 -4.39
N VAL A 244 17.22 -4.59 -5.20
CA VAL A 244 17.70 -5.70 -6.04
C VAL A 244 19.22 -5.91 -5.97
N ASP A 245 19.99 -4.89 -5.61
CA ASP A 245 21.45 -4.98 -5.48
C ASP A 245 21.89 -5.60 -4.15
N ILE A 246 22.04 -6.92 -4.14
CA ILE A 246 22.47 -7.70 -2.97
C ILE A 246 23.83 -7.28 -2.39
N ARG A 247 24.70 -6.61 -3.15
CA ARG A 247 26.03 -6.18 -2.67
C ARG A 247 25.94 -5.15 -1.55
N THR A 248 24.77 -4.55 -1.40
CA THR A 248 24.46 -3.53 -0.41
C THR A 248 23.89 -4.08 0.89
N TYR A 249 23.67 -5.40 0.94
CA TYR A 249 22.98 -6.07 2.03
C TYR A 249 23.91 -7.04 2.77
N SER A 250 23.86 -7.00 4.10
CA SER A 250 24.55 -7.95 4.97
C SER A 250 23.55 -8.63 5.88
N GLU A 251 23.19 -9.87 5.57
CA GLU A 251 22.18 -10.62 6.32
C GLU A 251 22.56 -10.74 7.80
N ALA A 252 23.83 -11.02 8.10
CA ALA A 252 24.31 -11.14 9.47
C ALA A 252 24.13 -9.82 10.27
N GLN A 253 24.46 -8.67 9.66
CA GLN A 253 24.29 -7.37 10.32
C GLN A 253 22.80 -7.04 10.50
N THR A 254 21.97 -7.30 9.49
CA THR A 254 20.53 -7.06 9.58
C THR A 254 19.89 -7.92 10.67
N LYS A 255 20.26 -9.20 10.80
CA LYS A 255 19.75 -10.08 11.88
C LYS A 255 20.12 -9.54 13.26
N ILE A 256 21.37 -9.12 13.48
CA ILE A 256 21.80 -8.50 14.74
C ILE A 256 20.98 -7.24 15.07
N GLN A 257 20.69 -6.41 14.06
CA GLN A 257 19.84 -5.23 14.26
C GLN A 257 18.41 -5.59 14.63
N ILE A 258 17.86 -6.66 14.05
CA ILE A 258 16.52 -7.16 14.36
C ILE A 258 16.47 -7.72 15.78
N ASP A 259 17.45 -8.52 16.19
CA ASP A 259 17.53 -9.09 17.53
C ASP A 259 17.53 -7.97 18.58
N ASN A 260 18.43 -7.00 18.44
CA ASN A 260 18.51 -5.83 19.32
C ASN A 260 17.23 -4.97 19.33
N PHE A 261 16.46 -4.99 18.25
CA PHE A 261 15.23 -4.21 18.14
C PHE A 261 14.05 -4.86 18.87
N LEU A 262 13.98 -6.20 18.85
CA LEU A 262 12.90 -6.99 19.46
C LEU A 262 13.14 -7.33 20.95
N GLU A 263 14.38 -7.22 21.42
CA GLU A 263 14.75 -7.23 22.86
C GLU A 263 14.25 -5.99 23.63
#